data_AF-A0A925VF40-F1
#
_entry.id   AF-A0A925VF40-F1
#
_cell.length_a   1.000
_cell.length_b   1.000
_cell.length_c   1.000
_cell.angle_alpha   90.00
_cell.angle_beta   90.00
_cell.angle_gamma   90.00
#
_symmetry.space_group_name_H-M   'P 1'
#
loop_
_entity.id
_entity.type
_entity.pdbx_description
1 polymer ?
#
loop_
_entity_poly.entity_id
_entity_poly.type
_entity_poly.pdbx_seq_one_letter_code
_entity_poly.pdbx_strand_id
1 'polypeptide(L)'
;MSTEKYYGRDYWRSLAQRELSHDDAADSWSEFGTGPSAAAPRAGLLNVIGNKPAGDDPEESLSLADIAPDAVSRRRFFSVVGASAAFAGVTTTGCIRKERENILEFGSRPEDMIPGRAMMYASAVQIGATVEGLVVESQDGRPTKIEGNAKHSGSQGATSVWAQASVLDIYDPERTRVPVTSEGGGEPASSDMGSARAALTKLVTAAAASGGEGLGL
;
A
#
# COMPACT_ATOMS: atom_id res chain seq x y z
N MET A 1 27.14 -31.63 -14.92
CA MET A 1 26.88 -30.48 -15.80
C MET A 1 26.01 -29.51 -15.01
N SER A 2 26.63 -28.47 -14.46
CA SER A 2 25.95 -27.46 -13.61
C SER A 2 25.39 -26.35 -14.50
N THR A 3 24.07 -26.16 -14.48
CA THR A 3 23.35 -25.05 -15.12
C THR A 3 23.16 -23.92 -14.11
N GLU A 4 24.26 -23.33 -13.69
CA GLU A 4 24.29 -22.14 -12.86
C GLU A 4 25.04 -21.07 -13.64
N LYS A 5 24.30 -20.19 -14.33
CA LYS A 5 24.84 -18.95 -14.94
C LYS A 5 23.75 -18.13 -15.65
N TYR A 6 23.78 -16.82 -15.36
CA TYR A 6 23.20 -15.69 -16.12
C TYR A 6 21.88 -15.04 -15.68
N TYR A 7 21.75 -14.56 -14.44
CA TYR A 7 20.87 -13.41 -14.13
C TYR A 7 21.37 -12.54 -12.94
N GLY A 8 22.69 -12.46 -12.73
CA GLY A 8 23.23 -12.17 -11.39
C GLY A 8 24.07 -10.91 -11.13
N ARG A 9 24.16 -9.87 -12.00
CA ARG A 9 25.10 -8.76 -11.67
C ARG A 9 24.76 -7.35 -12.10
N ASP A 10 24.11 -7.15 -13.24
CA ASP A 10 23.94 -5.77 -13.76
C ASP A 10 22.56 -5.18 -13.43
N TYR A 11 21.56 -6.01 -13.15
CA TYR A 11 20.21 -5.57 -12.75
C TYR A 11 20.16 -5.01 -11.31
N TRP A 12 21.06 -5.49 -10.43
CA TRP A 12 21.08 -5.10 -9.01
C TRP A 12 21.58 -3.67 -8.76
N ARG A 13 22.27 -3.02 -9.71
CA ARG A 13 22.85 -1.68 -9.48
C ARG A 13 21.83 -0.54 -9.56
N SER A 14 20.75 -0.67 -10.34
CA SER A 14 19.77 0.42 -10.47
C SER A 14 18.80 0.52 -9.28
N LEU A 15 18.51 -0.59 -8.60
CA LEU A 15 17.63 -0.61 -7.41
C LEU A 15 18.35 -0.25 -6.10
N ALA A 16 19.63 -0.63 -5.95
CA ALA A 16 20.43 -0.26 -4.78
C ALA A 16 20.58 1.27 -4.61
N GLN A 17 20.45 2.03 -5.70
CA GLN A 17 20.49 3.49 -5.66
C GLN A 17 19.22 4.14 -5.08
N ARG A 18 18.14 3.37 -4.86
CA ARG A 18 16.91 3.85 -4.20
C ARG A 18 16.86 3.51 -2.71
N GLU A 19 17.62 2.53 -2.26
CA GLU A 19 17.85 2.29 -0.81
C GLU A 19 18.83 3.31 -0.22
N LEU A 20 19.77 3.84 -1.03
CA LEU A 20 20.78 4.81 -0.58
C LEU A 20 20.27 6.25 -0.32
N SER A 21 18.95 6.48 -0.37
CA SER A 21 18.33 7.76 0.00
C SER A 21 17.52 7.70 1.30
N HIS A 22 17.59 6.60 2.04
CA HIS A 22 17.19 6.57 3.45
C HIS A 22 18.43 6.91 4.27
N ASP A 23 18.45 8.11 4.84
CA ASP A 23 19.49 8.56 5.76
C ASP A 23 19.47 7.70 7.03
N ASP A 24 20.40 6.77 7.17
CA ASP A 24 20.64 5.99 8.40
C ASP A 24 20.97 6.86 9.64
N ALA A 25 21.17 8.17 9.44
CA ALA A 25 21.35 9.14 10.51
C ALA A 25 20.05 9.51 11.24
N ALA A 26 18.88 9.24 10.66
CA ALA A 26 17.58 9.60 11.27
C ALA A 26 17.12 8.60 12.36
N ASP A 27 17.71 7.39 12.42
CA ASP A 27 17.26 6.31 13.30
C ASP A 27 18.10 6.15 14.59
N SER A 28 19.17 6.95 14.79
CA SER A 28 19.95 6.89 16.03
C SER A 28 19.33 7.72 17.14
N TRP A 29 18.70 7.05 18.11
CA TRP A 29 18.16 7.59 19.37
C TRP A 29 19.23 8.10 20.37
N SER A 30 20.35 8.63 19.90
CA SER A 30 21.45 9.15 20.73
C SER A 30 21.39 10.65 21.03
N GLU A 31 20.43 11.38 20.43
CA GLU A 31 20.31 12.85 20.62
C GLU A 31 19.45 13.26 21.82
N PHE A 32 18.67 12.34 22.41
CA PHE A 32 17.99 12.60 23.66
C PHE A 32 18.88 12.17 24.83
N GLY A 33 19.51 13.16 25.45
CA GLY A 33 20.48 12.98 26.52
C GLY A 33 20.04 11.99 27.60
N THR A 34 21.01 11.24 28.12
CA THR A 34 20.88 10.38 29.30
C THR A 34 20.29 11.17 30.46
N GLY A 35 19.05 10.86 30.84
CA GLY A 35 18.43 11.39 32.05
C GLY A 35 19.24 11.00 33.29
N PRO A 36 19.33 11.87 34.32
CA PRO A 36 20.15 11.59 35.49
C PRO A 36 19.63 10.37 36.26
N SER A 37 20.52 9.39 36.46
CA SER A 37 20.29 8.19 37.24
C SER A 37 19.98 8.49 38.70
N ALA A 38 19.08 7.70 39.28
CA ALA A 38 18.76 7.70 40.69
C ALA A 38 19.99 7.57 41.61
N ALA A 39 20.19 8.55 42.51
CA ALA A 39 20.79 8.33 43.84
C ALA A 39 20.59 9.56 44.77
N ALA A 40 20.14 9.24 45.99
CA ALA A 40 20.19 9.99 47.25
C ALA A 40 18.97 10.87 47.68
N PRO A 41 18.58 10.77 48.98
CA PRO A 41 17.29 11.23 49.48
C PRO A 41 17.36 12.68 49.95
N ARG A 42 16.33 13.47 49.66
CA ARG A 42 16.10 14.75 50.35
C ARG A 42 14.66 14.83 50.78
N ALA A 43 14.45 14.49 52.04
CA ALA A 43 13.33 14.99 52.81
C ALA A 43 13.31 16.52 52.73
N GLY A 44 12.16 17.09 52.37
CA GLY A 44 11.93 18.52 52.47
C GLY A 44 11.13 19.10 51.30
N LEU A 45 9.90 19.52 51.64
CA LEU A 45 9.14 20.59 51.00
C LEU A 45 8.30 20.22 49.76
N LEU A 46 7.31 19.34 49.96
CA LEU A 46 6.02 19.47 49.29
C LEU A 46 5.11 20.39 50.13
N ASN A 47 5.24 21.69 49.91
CA ASN A 47 4.17 22.65 50.24
C ASN A 47 3.64 23.20 48.92
N VAL A 48 2.87 22.38 48.22
CA VAL A 48 2.08 22.80 47.07
C VAL A 48 0.67 22.27 47.28
N ILE A 49 -0.27 23.21 47.27
CA ILE A 49 -1.71 23.10 47.56
C ILE A 49 -1.99 23.29 49.06
N GLY A 50 -2.61 24.43 49.37
CA GLY A 50 -3.02 24.80 50.72
C GLY A 50 -3.89 23.71 51.32
N ASN A 51 -3.50 23.28 52.51
CA ASN A 51 -4.24 22.37 53.36
C ASN A 51 -5.47 23.12 53.90
N LYS A 52 -6.60 23.09 53.17
CA LYS A 52 -7.91 23.40 53.72
C LYS A 52 -8.64 22.05 53.85
N PRO A 53 -9.05 21.63 55.06
CA PRO A 53 -9.80 20.39 55.22
C PRO A 53 -11.11 20.48 54.43
N ALA A 54 -11.48 19.36 53.80
CA ALA A 54 -12.74 19.18 53.10
C ALA A 54 -13.90 19.53 54.06
N GLY A 55 -14.56 20.65 53.80
CA GLY A 55 -15.84 20.98 54.39
C GLY A 55 -16.93 20.34 53.56
N ASP A 56 -17.92 19.75 54.23
CA ASP A 56 -19.09 19.12 53.65
C ASP A 56 -20.01 20.16 52.96
N ASP A 57 -19.77 20.46 51.68
CA ASP A 57 -20.73 21.17 50.84
C ASP A 57 -20.96 20.38 49.55
N PRO A 58 -22.19 19.91 49.26
CA PRO A 58 -22.50 19.25 48.00
C PRO A 58 -22.60 20.31 46.90
N GLU A 59 -21.91 20.06 45.80
CA GLU A 59 -21.95 20.85 44.55
C GLU A 59 -21.02 22.06 44.44
N GLU A 60 -19.71 21.86 44.61
CA GLU A 60 -18.73 22.74 43.94
C GLU A 60 -18.61 22.33 42.46
N SER A 61 -19.65 22.69 41.69
CA SER A 61 -19.60 22.63 40.24
C SER A 61 -18.50 23.57 39.75
N LEU A 62 -17.52 23.03 39.02
CA LEU A 62 -16.48 23.84 38.37
C LEU A 62 -17.16 24.82 37.40
N SER A 63 -17.33 26.06 37.84
CA SER A 63 -18.02 27.07 37.06
C SER A 63 -17.11 27.60 35.96
N LEU A 64 -17.65 27.84 34.77
CA LEU A 64 -16.91 28.41 33.65
C LEU A 64 -16.35 29.82 33.95
N ALA A 65 -16.87 30.46 35.01
CA ALA A 65 -16.40 31.74 35.53
C ALA A 65 -15.08 31.63 36.30
N ASP A 66 -14.77 30.49 36.93
CA ASP A 66 -13.46 30.22 37.54
C ASP A 66 -12.37 29.93 36.48
N ILE A 67 -12.80 29.72 35.23
CA ILE A 67 -11.96 29.59 34.03
C ILE A 67 -11.87 30.93 33.29
N ALA A 68 -12.69 31.93 33.65
CA ALA A 68 -12.70 33.24 33.00
C ALA A 68 -11.41 34.02 33.32
N PRO A 69 -10.80 34.70 32.33
CA PRO A 69 -9.42 35.12 32.40
C PRO A 69 -9.27 36.50 33.06
N ASP A 70 -9.46 36.58 34.38
CA ASP A 70 -8.93 37.73 35.13
C ASP A 70 -7.47 37.43 35.52
N ALA A 71 -6.57 38.03 34.73
CA ALA A 71 -5.11 37.98 34.82
C ALA A 71 -4.49 36.57 34.84
N VAL A 72 -4.07 36.09 33.67
CA VAL A 72 -3.38 34.80 33.44
C VAL A 72 -2.17 34.64 34.36
N SER A 73 -2.37 33.98 35.51
CA SER A 73 -1.27 33.48 36.33
C SER A 73 -0.55 32.39 35.54
N ARG A 74 0.79 32.50 35.40
CA ARG A 74 1.63 31.52 34.69
C ARG A 74 1.31 30.08 35.11
N ARG A 75 1.02 29.88 36.41
CA ARG A 75 0.66 28.57 36.96
C ARG A 75 -0.68 28.06 36.40
N ARG A 76 -1.72 28.89 36.35
CA ARG A 76 -3.04 28.50 35.82
C ARG A 76 -2.96 28.17 34.32
N PHE A 77 -2.17 28.93 33.55
CA PHE A 77 -1.91 28.62 32.15
C PHE A 77 -1.26 27.23 31.98
N PHE A 78 -0.16 26.96 32.70
CA PHE A 78 0.50 25.65 32.63
C PHE A 78 -0.37 24.50 33.18
N SER A 79 -1.24 24.76 34.16
CA SER A 79 -2.20 23.77 34.65
C SER A 79 -3.25 23.41 33.59
N VAL A 80 -3.80 24.39 32.86
CA VAL A 80 -4.78 24.14 31.79
C VAL A 80 -4.13 23.46 30.59
N VAL A 81 -2.95 23.93 30.16
CA VAL A 81 -2.18 23.32 29.07
C VAL A 81 -1.71 21.90 29.43
N GLY A 82 -1.32 21.65 30.68
CA GLY A 82 -0.96 20.32 31.16
C GLY A 82 -2.16 19.37 31.23
N ALA A 83 -3.33 19.86 31.65
CA ALA A 83 -4.55 19.07 31.68
C ALA A 83 -5.02 18.69 30.28
N SER A 84 -5.02 19.63 29.32
CA SER A 84 -5.41 19.35 27.93
C SER A 84 -4.42 18.40 27.24
N ALA A 85 -3.12 18.54 27.49
CA ALA A 85 -2.11 17.61 26.99
C ALA A 85 -2.27 16.19 27.57
N ALA A 86 -2.62 16.06 28.85
CA ALA A 86 -2.88 14.76 29.46
C ALA A 86 -4.12 14.06 28.85
N PHE A 87 -5.23 14.78 28.64
CA PHE A 87 -6.41 14.22 28.00
C PHE A 87 -6.19 13.84 26.53
N ALA A 88 -5.45 14.66 25.77
CA ALA A 88 -5.04 14.32 24.41
C ALA A 88 -4.06 13.14 24.38
N GLY A 89 -3.19 13.02 25.38
CA GLY A 89 -2.29 11.89 25.55
C GLY A 89 -3.04 10.59 25.77
N VAL A 90 -4.11 10.56 26.57
CA VAL A 90 -4.89 9.33 26.82
C VAL A 90 -5.58 8.81 25.57
N THR A 91 -6.03 9.68 24.66
CA THR A 91 -6.69 9.27 23.40
C THR A 91 -5.71 8.91 22.28
N THR A 92 -4.48 9.43 22.31
CA THR A 92 -3.47 9.21 21.24
C THR A 92 -2.38 8.21 21.62
N THR A 93 -2.05 8.08 22.91
CA THR A 93 -1.03 7.15 23.45
C THR A 93 -1.64 5.92 24.13
N GLY A 94 -2.95 5.91 24.35
CA GLY A 94 -3.69 4.74 24.82
C GLY A 94 -3.86 3.71 23.71
N CYS A 95 -2.84 2.87 23.51
CA CYS A 95 -2.89 1.59 22.79
C CYS A 95 -3.88 1.54 21.61
N ILE A 96 -3.59 2.24 20.50
CA ILE A 96 -4.22 1.90 19.22
C ILE A 96 -3.82 0.47 18.92
N ARG A 97 -4.69 -0.49 19.24
CA ARG A 97 -4.47 -1.87 18.83
C ARG A 97 -4.55 -1.88 17.32
N LYS A 98 -3.40 -2.08 16.67
CA LYS A 98 -3.36 -2.40 15.25
C LYS A 98 -4.32 -3.56 15.02
N GLU A 99 -5.20 -3.42 14.04
CA GLU A 99 -6.12 -4.47 13.65
C GLU A 99 -5.32 -5.75 13.36
N ARG A 100 -5.88 -6.93 13.67
CA ARG A 100 -5.17 -8.18 13.41
C ARG A 100 -4.99 -8.35 11.91
N GLU A 101 -3.74 -8.29 11.45
CA GLU A 101 -3.36 -8.64 10.09
C GLU A 101 -3.18 -10.15 9.99
N ASN A 102 -3.93 -10.79 9.09
CA ASN A 102 -3.80 -12.21 8.84
C ASN A 102 -2.69 -12.45 7.81
N ILE A 103 -1.69 -13.24 8.19
CA ILE A 103 -0.66 -13.72 7.27
C ILE A 103 -1.12 -15.10 6.80
N LEU A 104 -1.52 -15.19 5.53
CA LEU A 104 -1.99 -16.43 4.93
C LEU A 104 -0.85 -17.11 4.16
N GLU A 105 -0.70 -18.40 4.36
CA GLU A 105 0.24 -19.24 3.61
C GLU A 105 -0.38 -19.75 2.30
N PHE A 106 0.46 -20.15 1.35
CA PHE A 106 0.00 -20.80 0.13
C PHE A 106 -0.54 -22.20 0.44
N GLY A 107 -1.74 -22.53 -0.08
CA GLY A 107 -2.30 -23.88 0.05
C GLY A 107 -1.46 -24.96 -0.67
N SER A 108 -0.80 -24.59 -1.77
CA SER A 108 0.24 -25.36 -2.43
C SER A 108 1.25 -24.38 -3.01
N ARG A 109 2.51 -24.45 -2.58
CA ARG A 109 3.54 -23.51 -2.99
C ARG A 109 4.29 -24.02 -4.23
N PRO A 110 4.35 -23.23 -5.33
CA PRO A 110 5.22 -23.55 -6.46
C PRO A 110 6.69 -23.59 -6.03
N GLU A 111 7.47 -24.52 -6.57
CA GLU A 111 8.88 -24.75 -6.23
C GLU A 111 9.78 -23.53 -6.52
N ASP A 112 9.46 -22.77 -7.57
CA ASP A 112 10.25 -21.63 -8.04
C ASP A 112 9.87 -20.31 -7.36
N MET A 113 8.90 -20.31 -6.44
CA MET A 113 8.41 -19.09 -5.78
C MET A 113 8.87 -19.02 -4.32
N ILE A 114 9.73 -18.03 -4.05
CA ILE A 114 10.17 -17.67 -2.70
C ILE A 114 9.43 -16.39 -2.29
N PRO A 115 8.59 -16.42 -1.24
CA PRO A 115 7.89 -15.24 -0.76
C PRO A 115 8.85 -14.09 -0.45
N GLY A 116 8.50 -12.87 -0.87
CA GLY A 116 9.33 -11.67 -0.68
C GLY A 116 10.48 -11.51 -1.68
N ARG A 117 10.66 -12.44 -2.63
CA ARG A 117 11.60 -12.27 -3.74
C ARG A 117 10.84 -12.06 -5.05
N ALA A 118 11.15 -10.94 -5.70
CA ALA A 118 10.62 -10.62 -7.01
C ALA A 118 11.08 -11.63 -8.07
N MET A 119 10.14 -12.11 -8.89
CA MET A 119 10.41 -12.96 -10.04
C MET A 119 10.35 -12.13 -11.32
N MET A 120 11.35 -12.28 -12.19
CA MET A 120 11.45 -11.51 -13.43
C MET A 120 11.10 -12.41 -14.62
N TYR A 121 10.09 -12.03 -15.41
CA TYR A 121 9.64 -12.77 -16.58
C TYR A 121 9.91 -12.00 -17.86
N ALA A 122 10.47 -12.66 -18.87
CA ALA A 122 10.59 -12.09 -20.20
C ALA A 122 9.24 -12.18 -20.93
N SER A 123 8.67 -11.05 -21.30
CA SER A 123 7.38 -10.94 -22.00
C SER A 123 7.48 -9.95 -23.16
N ALA A 124 6.39 -9.74 -23.89
CA ALA A 124 6.29 -8.72 -24.92
C ALA A 124 4.88 -8.12 -24.94
N VAL A 125 4.78 -6.84 -25.32
CA VAL A 125 3.51 -6.17 -25.53
C VAL A 125 3.44 -5.64 -26.95
N GLN A 126 2.26 -5.74 -27.57
CA GLN A 126 1.99 -5.08 -28.83
C GLN A 126 1.35 -3.72 -28.56
N ILE A 127 1.99 -2.66 -29.04
CA ILE A 127 1.47 -1.29 -28.99
C ILE A 127 1.33 -0.82 -30.44
N GLY A 128 0.09 -0.76 -30.91
CA GLY A 128 -0.22 -0.47 -32.31
C GLY A 128 0.38 -1.52 -33.26
N ALA A 129 1.22 -1.06 -34.20
CA ALA A 129 1.88 -1.92 -35.18
C ALA A 129 3.24 -2.48 -34.72
N THR A 130 3.71 -2.09 -33.53
CA THR A 130 5.04 -2.44 -33.02
C THR A 130 4.94 -3.38 -31.82
N VAL A 131 5.92 -4.28 -31.70
CA VAL A 131 6.07 -5.16 -30.53
C VAL A 131 7.30 -4.73 -29.73
N GLU A 132 7.08 -4.44 -28.45
CA GLU A 132 8.13 -4.12 -27.49
C GLU A 132 8.41 -5.33 -26.61
N GLY A 133 9.69 -5.61 -26.38
CA GLY A 133 10.14 -6.72 -25.54
C GLY A 133 10.37 -6.23 -24.13
N LEU A 134 9.74 -6.89 -23.17
CA LEU A 134 9.64 -6.44 -21.79
C LEU A 134 10.21 -7.47 -20.82
N VAL A 135 10.60 -6.99 -19.65
CA VAL A 135 10.85 -7.79 -18.46
C VAL A 135 9.87 -7.32 -17.41
N VAL A 136 9.04 -8.24 -16.93
CA VAL A 136 8.00 -7.96 -15.94
C VAL A 136 8.45 -8.51 -14.60
N GLU A 137 8.47 -7.62 -13.61
CA GLU A 137 8.63 -7.98 -12.21
C GLU A 137 7.30 -8.46 -11.65
N SER A 138 7.31 -9.63 -11.03
CA SER A 138 6.16 -10.26 -10.41
C SER A 138 6.46 -10.57 -8.95
N GLN A 139 5.62 -10.05 -8.05
CA GLN A 139 5.65 -10.33 -6.62
C GLN A 139 4.50 -11.29 -6.31
N ASP A 140 4.82 -12.50 -5.83
CA ASP A 140 3.83 -13.55 -5.52
C ASP A 140 2.81 -13.80 -6.66
N GLY A 141 3.27 -13.71 -7.91
CA GLY A 141 2.45 -13.93 -9.12
C GLY A 141 1.70 -12.68 -9.62
N ARG A 142 1.89 -11.51 -8.99
CA ARG A 142 1.25 -10.24 -9.35
C ARG A 142 2.27 -9.32 -10.05
N PRO A 143 2.04 -8.92 -11.32
CA PRO A 143 2.96 -8.03 -12.03
C PRO A 143 2.95 -6.63 -11.39
N THR A 144 4.05 -6.21 -10.77
CA THR A 144 4.13 -4.91 -10.09
C THR A 144 4.81 -3.85 -10.94
N LYS A 145 5.75 -4.26 -11.80
CA LYS A 145 6.58 -3.34 -12.57
C LYS A 145 6.97 -3.93 -13.93
N ILE A 146 7.04 -3.06 -14.93
CA ILE A 146 7.44 -3.40 -16.29
C ILE A 146 8.66 -2.57 -16.65
N GLU A 147 9.70 -3.23 -17.16
CA GLU A 147 10.93 -2.65 -17.66
C GLU A 147 11.30 -3.23 -19.04
N GLY A 148 12.21 -2.59 -19.75
CA GLY A 148 12.57 -2.97 -21.12
C GLY A 148 13.52 -4.16 -21.12
N ASN A 149 13.34 -5.08 -22.06
CA ASN A 149 14.30 -6.17 -22.21
C ASN A 149 15.53 -5.70 -23.01
N ALA A 150 16.69 -5.63 -22.35
CA ALA A 150 17.97 -5.28 -22.97
C ALA A 150 18.38 -6.22 -24.12
N LYS A 151 17.90 -7.48 -24.12
CA LYS A 151 18.19 -8.46 -25.17
C LYS A 151 17.24 -8.35 -26.37
N HIS A 152 16.18 -7.55 -26.28
CA HIS A 152 15.20 -7.39 -27.35
C HIS A 152 15.55 -6.17 -28.22
N SER A 153 15.63 -6.37 -29.53
CA SER A 153 16.05 -5.33 -30.50
C SER A 153 15.18 -4.07 -30.47
N GLY A 154 13.87 -4.24 -30.20
CA GLY A 154 12.91 -3.14 -30.15
C GLY A 154 12.91 -2.30 -28.87
N SER A 155 13.45 -2.83 -27.76
CA SER A 155 13.36 -2.16 -26.45
C SER A 155 14.73 -1.79 -25.88
N GLN A 156 15.77 -2.61 -26.11
CA GLN A 156 17.16 -2.35 -25.72
C GLN A 156 17.34 -1.89 -24.25
N GLY A 157 16.42 -2.28 -23.36
CA GLY A 157 16.45 -1.93 -21.93
C GLY A 157 15.53 -0.79 -21.53
N ALA A 158 14.86 -0.12 -22.47
CA ALA A 158 13.88 0.93 -22.22
C ALA A 158 12.45 0.48 -22.55
N THR A 159 11.46 1.15 -21.96
CA THR A 159 10.03 0.95 -22.21
C THR A 159 9.37 2.22 -22.73
N SER A 160 8.29 2.06 -23.48
CA SER A 160 7.39 3.16 -23.77
C SER A 160 6.49 3.51 -22.58
N VAL A 161 5.93 4.72 -22.59
CA VAL A 161 4.99 5.19 -21.55
C VAL A 161 3.76 4.29 -21.47
N TRP A 162 3.27 3.79 -22.62
CA TRP A 162 2.13 2.88 -22.66
C TRP A 162 2.46 1.51 -22.08
N ALA A 163 3.63 0.94 -22.40
CA ALA A 163 4.07 -0.33 -21.83
C ALA A 163 4.25 -0.23 -20.31
N GLN A 164 4.68 0.91 -19.80
CA GLN A 164 4.80 1.12 -18.36
C GLN A 164 3.43 1.34 -17.69
N ALA A 165 2.49 2.01 -18.36
CA ALA A 165 1.14 2.26 -17.86
C ALA A 165 0.24 1.00 -17.88
N SER A 166 0.52 0.03 -18.75
CA SER A 166 -0.32 -1.18 -18.89
C SER A 166 -0.41 -2.05 -17.64
N VAL A 167 0.46 -1.82 -16.63
CA VAL A 167 0.30 -2.43 -15.30
C VAL A 167 -1.05 -2.04 -14.69
N LEU A 168 -1.47 -0.78 -14.87
CA LEU A 168 -2.71 -0.26 -14.31
C LEU A 168 -3.93 -0.90 -14.98
N ASP A 169 -3.87 -1.13 -16.29
CA ASP A 169 -4.97 -1.75 -17.06
C ASP A 169 -5.32 -3.16 -16.53
N ILE A 170 -4.33 -3.90 -16.02
CA ILE A 170 -4.57 -5.23 -15.41
C ILE A 170 -5.28 -5.11 -14.06
N TYR A 171 -5.02 -4.03 -13.31
CA TYR A 171 -5.57 -3.79 -11.98
C TYR A 171 -6.80 -2.87 -11.98
N ASP A 172 -7.29 -2.47 -13.16
CA ASP A 172 -8.47 -1.62 -13.28
C ASP A 172 -9.73 -2.33 -12.74
N PRO A 173 -10.43 -1.77 -11.74
CA PRO A 173 -11.67 -2.34 -11.23
C PRO A 173 -12.82 -2.34 -12.25
N GLU A 174 -12.79 -1.46 -13.27
CA GLU A 174 -13.78 -1.38 -14.34
C GLU A 174 -13.55 -2.42 -15.44
N ARG A 175 -12.40 -3.13 -15.41
CA ARG A 175 -12.09 -4.20 -16.35
C ARG A 175 -13.19 -5.26 -16.37
N THR A 176 -13.65 -5.60 -17.57
CA THR A 176 -14.65 -6.64 -17.79
C THR A 176 -14.18 -7.97 -17.22
N ARG A 177 -14.93 -8.49 -16.23
CA ARG A 177 -14.60 -9.75 -15.54
C ARG A 177 -15.21 -10.98 -16.22
N VAL A 178 -16.31 -10.78 -16.94
CA VAL A 178 -17.10 -11.85 -17.55
C VAL A 178 -17.56 -11.44 -18.94
N PRO A 179 -17.69 -12.39 -19.89
CA PRO A 179 -18.26 -12.11 -21.20
C PRO A 179 -19.65 -11.50 -21.08
N VAL A 180 -19.95 -10.60 -22.01
CA VAL A 180 -21.25 -9.94 -22.09
C VAL A 180 -21.87 -10.26 -23.43
N THR A 181 -23.11 -10.74 -23.42
CA THR A 181 -23.87 -11.05 -24.63
C THR A 181 -25.12 -10.19 -24.68
N SER A 182 -25.44 -9.68 -25.86
CA SER A 182 -26.72 -9.03 -26.16
C SER A 182 -27.40 -9.80 -27.27
N GLU A 183 -28.64 -10.22 -27.03
CA GLU A 183 -29.49 -10.77 -28.09
C GLU A 183 -30.31 -9.62 -28.69
N GLY A 184 -30.09 -9.34 -29.97
CA GLY A 184 -30.98 -8.47 -30.75
C GLY A 184 -31.10 -7.01 -30.28
N GLY A 185 -30.04 -6.41 -29.73
CA GLY A 185 -30.05 -5.01 -29.29
C GLY A 185 -30.70 -4.77 -27.92
N GLY A 186 -30.97 -5.85 -27.17
CA GLY A 186 -31.35 -5.76 -25.75
C GLY A 186 -30.17 -5.35 -24.85
N GLU A 187 -30.48 -5.07 -23.59
CA GLU A 187 -29.47 -4.68 -22.60
C GLU A 187 -28.38 -5.76 -22.45
N PRO A 188 -27.10 -5.36 -22.35
CA PRO A 188 -25.99 -6.29 -22.19
C PRO A 188 -26.11 -7.07 -20.88
N ALA A 189 -26.24 -8.39 -20.97
CA ALA A 189 -26.27 -9.28 -19.81
C ALA A 189 -24.91 -9.99 -19.65
N SER A 190 -24.50 -10.18 -18.39
CA SER A 190 -23.34 -11.02 -18.07
C SER A 190 -23.62 -12.48 -18.46
N SER A 191 -22.61 -13.14 -18.99
CA SER A 191 -22.69 -14.50 -19.54
C SER A 191 -21.44 -15.29 -19.21
N ASP A 192 -21.51 -16.62 -19.36
CA ASP A 192 -20.36 -17.50 -19.15
C ASP A 192 -19.54 -17.66 -20.44
N MET A 193 -18.25 -18.02 -20.31
CA MET A 193 -17.36 -18.29 -21.43
C MET A 193 -17.92 -19.39 -22.34
N GLY A 194 -18.58 -20.41 -21.77
CA GLY A 194 -19.19 -21.50 -22.53
C GLY A 194 -20.32 -21.01 -23.44
N SER A 195 -21.22 -20.17 -22.92
CA SER A 195 -22.36 -19.64 -23.71
C SER A 195 -21.89 -18.63 -24.75
N ALA A 196 -20.95 -17.75 -24.39
CA ALA A 196 -20.34 -16.80 -25.34
C ALA A 196 -19.67 -17.53 -26.51
N ARG A 197 -18.92 -18.61 -26.23
CA ARG A 197 -18.30 -19.44 -27.26
C ARG A 197 -19.33 -20.16 -28.12
N ALA A 198 -20.41 -20.67 -27.54
CA ALA A 198 -21.49 -21.31 -28.28
C ALA A 198 -22.19 -20.32 -29.24
N ALA A 199 -22.43 -19.09 -28.80
CA ALA A 199 -23.00 -18.02 -29.62
C ALA A 199 -22.08 -17.67 -30.81
N LEU A 200 -20.78 -17.47 -30.55
CA LEU A 200 -19.78 -17.24 -31.60
C LEU A 200 -19.72 -18.41 -32.59
N THR A 201 -19.76 -19.65 -32.11
CA THR A 201 -19.71 -20.84 -32.97
C THR A 201 -20.91 -20.88 -33.92
N LYS A 202 -22.12 -20.56 -33.43
CA LYS A 202 -23.33 -20.47 -34.28
C LYS A 202 -23.15 -19.46 -35.41
N LEU A 203 -22.66 -18.26 -35.09
CA LEU A 203 -22.40 -17.20 -36.08
C LEU A 203 -21.36 -17.62 -37.12
N VAL A 204 -20.25 -18.23 -36.67
CA VAL A 204 -19.19 -18.72 -37.57
C VAL A 204 -19.72 -19.83 -38.48
N THR A 205 -20.51 -20.77 -37.97
CA THR A 205 -21.10 -21.84 -38.81
C THR A 205 -22.09 -21.31 -39.84
N ALA A 206 -22.88 -20.29 -39.50
CA ALA A 206 -23.79 -19.64 -40.43
C ALA A 206 -23.03 -18.89 -41.53
N ALA A 207 -21.99 -18.13 -41.15
CA ALA A 207 -21.13 -17.42 -42.10
C ALA A 207 -20.33 -18.39 -42.99
N ALA A 208 -19.90 -19.53 -42.47
CA ALA A 208 -19.22 -20.55 -43.26
C ALA A 208 -20.12 -21.11 -44.38
N ALA A 209 -21.42 -21.23 -44.12
CA ALA A 209 -22.39 -21.68 -45.13
C ALA A 209 -22.64 -20.62 -46.23
N SER A 210 -22.49 -19.33 -45.92
CA SER A 210 -22.62 -18.22 -46.89
C SER A 210 -21.30 -17.81 -47.55
N GLY A 211 -20.23 -18.61 -47.40
CA GLY A 211 -18.93 -18.28 -47.98
C GLY A 211 -18.21 -17.10 -47.30
N GLY A 212 -18.57 -16.77 -46.06
CA GLY A 212 -17.95 -15.71 -45.26
C GLY A 212 -18.63 -14.35 -45.38
N GLU A 213 -19.79 -14.27 -46.03
CA GLU A 213 -20.55 -13.03 -46.15
C GLU A 213 -20.91 -12.47 -44.76
N GLY A 214 -20.50 -11.23 -44.47
CA GLY A 214 -20.78 -10.54 -43.21
C GLY A 214 -19.69 -10.64 -42.13
N LEU A 215 -18.59 -11.35 -42.35
CA LEU A 215 -17.43 -11.31 -41.46
C LEU A 215 -16.51 -10.13 -41.82
N GLY A 216 -16.39 -9.16 -40.91
CA GLY A 216 -15.33 -8.15 -40.96
C GLY A 216 -14.05 -8.75 -40.35
N LEU A 217 -13.04 -8.99 -41.19
CA LEU A 217 -11.67 -9.27 -40.75
C LEU A 217 -10.83 -8.00 -40.81
#